data_AF-B9DWA8-F1
#
_entry.id   AF-B9DWA8-F1
#
_cell.length_a   1.000
_cell.length_b   1.000
_cell.length_c   1.000
_cell.angle_alpha   90.00
_cell.angle_beta   90.00
_cell.angle_gamma   90.00
#
_symmetry.space_group_name_H-M   'P 1'
#
loop_
_entity.id
_entity.type
_entity.pdbx_description
1 polymer ?
#
loop_
_entity_poly.entity_id
_entity_poly.type
_entity_poly.pdbx_seq_one_letter_code
_entity_poly.pdbx_strand_id
1 'polypeptide(L)'
;MIKEKYLKPLKEIAIESDYLTKRINFLESASDSELHDLGLCVKSFFSPYLERENPSFWEEYAKDYGISAQITSEDKIRMNRLYRALEKNSNLTVAEFLKTQRLKAQREI
;
A
#
# COMPACT_ATOMS: atom_id res chain seq x y z
N MET A 1 5.15 15.12 -7.33
CA MET A 1 5.05 14.41 -6.03
C MET A 1 5.21 12.93 -6.31
N ILE A 2 6.07 12.24 -5.55
CA ILE A 2 6.38 10.82 -5.77
C ILE A 2 5.09 9.99 -5.68
N LYS A 3 4.22 10.30 -4.70
CA LYS A 3 2.88 9.70 -4.56
C LYS A 3 2.04 9.66 -5.85
N GLU A 4 1.93 10.77 -6.59
CA GLU A 4 1.08 10.84 -7.79
C GLU A 4 1.59 9.93 -8.93
N LYS A 5 2.91 9.72 -9.04
CA LYS A 5 3.52 8.78 -10.00
C LYS A 5 2.95 7.36 -9.80
N TYR A 6 2.74 6.96 -8.56
CA TYR A 6 2.33 5.59 -8.19
C TYR A 6 0.82 5.41 -8.02
N LEU A 7 0.09 6.49 -7.70
CA LEU A 7 -1.37 6.47 -7.62
C LEU A 7 -2.05 6.51 -8.98
N LYS A 8 -1.48 7.23 -9.96
CA LYS A 8 -2.11 7.44 -11.26
C LYS A 8 -2.47 6.13 -11.98
N PRO A 9 -1.58 5.12 -12.07
CA PRO A 9 -1.95 3.84 -12.68
C PRO A 9 -3.14 3.18 -11.97
N LEU A 10 -3.19 3.21 -10.64
CA LEU A 10 -4.32 2.63 -9.88
C LEU A 10 -5.65 3.33 -10.21
N LYS A 11 -5.63 4.67 -10.28
CA LYS A 11 -6.82 5.49 -10.60
C LYS A 11 -7.38 5.19 -11.98
N GLU A 12 -6.53 4.93 -12.96
CA GLU A 12 -6.92 4.60 -14.33
C GLU A 12 -7.65 3.24 -14.44
N ILE A 13 -7.54 2.36 -13.43
CA ILE A 13 -8.10 1.00 -13.46
C ILE A 13 -9.27 0.85 -12.48
N ALA A 14 -9.37 1.76 -11.50
CA ALA A 14 -10.48 1.79 -10.56
C ALA A 14 -11.82 2.18 -11.18
N ILE A 15 -11.85 2.43 -12.49
CA ILE A 15 -13.02 2.90 -13.25
C ILE A 15 -14.25 1.99 -13.09
N GLU A 16 -14.11 0.74 -12.61
CA GLU A 16 -15.24 -0.19 -12.47
C GLU A 16 -15.36 -0.94 -11.13
N SER A 17 -14.69 -0.53 -10.04
CA SER A 17 -14.80 -1.27 -8.77
C SER A 17 -14.73 -0.43 -7.50
N ASP A 18 -15.82 -0.44 -6.71
CA ASP A 18 -15.91 0.08 -5.34
C ASP A 18 -14.77 -0.40 -4.43
N TYR A 19 -14.27 -1.61 -4.69
CA TYR A 19 -13.16 -2.20 -3.98
C TYR A 19 -11.84 -1.49 -4.26
N LEU A 20 -11.58 -1.12 -5.53
CA LEU A 20 -10.38 -0.37 -5.92
C LEU A 20 -10.48 1.09 -5.46
N THR A 21 -11.68 1.69 -5.52
CA THR A 21 -11.92 3.06 -5.02
C THR A 21 -11.52 3.22 -3.55
N LYS A 22 -11.92 2.27 -2.68
CA LYS A 22 -11.55 2.31 -1.24
C LYS A 22 -10.04 2.24 -1.02
N ARG A 23 -9.34 1.45 -1.83
CA ARG A 23 -7.88 1.27 -1.77
C ARG A 23 -7.13 2.51 -2.27
N ILE A 24 -7.66 3.17 -3.29
CA ILE A 24 -7.14 4.45 -3.75
C ILE A 24 -7.33 5.52 -2.67
N ASN A 25 -8.54 5.65 -2.11
CA ASN A 25 -8.80 6.62 -1.05
C ASN A 25 -7.86 6.41 0.15
N PHE A 26 -7.60 5.15 0.51
CA PHE A 26 -6.59 4.81 1.52
C PHE A 26 -5.22 5.38 1.15
N LEU A 27 -4.70 5.08 -0.05
CA LEU A 27 -3.39 5.56 -0.50
C LEU A 27 -3.33 7.09 -0.70
N GLU A 28 -4.43 7.73 -1.08
CA GLU A 28 -4.52 9.18 -1.22
C GLU A 28 -4.35 9.89 0.11
N SER A 29 -4.83 9.28 1.20
CA SER A 29 -4.66 9.80 2.57
C SER A 29 -3.20 9.81 3.04
N ALA A 30 -2.29 9.10 2.36
CA ALA A 30 -0.90 9.01 2.74
C ALA A 30 -0.10 10.27 2.39
N SER A 31 0.80 10.66 3.28
CA SER A 31 2.00 11.44 2.99
C SER A 31 3.11 10.56 2.40
N ASP A 32 4.14 11.18 1.80
CA ASP A 32 5.27 10.42 1.24
C ASP A 32 6.04 9.63 2.33
N SER A 33 6.14 10.15 3.55
CA SER A 33 6.75 9.40 4.68
C SER A 33 5.91 8.20 5.10
N GLU A 34 4.58 8.31 5.02
CA GLU A 34 3.69 7.19 5.32
C GLU A 34 3.70 6.14 4.22
N LEU A 35 3.90 6.52 2.96
CA LEU A 35 4.13 5.58 1.86
C LEU A 35 5.46 4.85 2.03
N HIS A 36 6.52 5.53 2.47
CA HIS A 36 7.77 4.90 2.87
C HIS A 36 7.54 3.86 3.98
N ASP A 37 6.83 4.23 5.06
CA ASP A 37 6.55 3.34 6.20
C ASP A 37 5.64 2.15 5.83
N LEU A 38 4.73 2.33 4.88
CA LEU A 38 3.93 1.24 4.32
C LEU A 38 4.80 0.23 3.58
N GLY A 39 5.88 0.70 2.93
CA GLY A 39 6.81 -0.13 2.19
C GLY A 39 6.12 -0.91 1.07
N LEU A 40 6.51 -2.17 0.88
CA LEU A 40 5.92 -3.02 -0.15
C LEU A 40 4.50 -3.50 0.18
N CYS A 41 3.95 -3.19 1.37
CA CYS A 41 2.57 -3.55 1.73
C CYS A 41 1.53 -3.00 0.72
N VAL A 42 1.85 -1.87 0.08
CA VAL A 42 0.99 -1.25 -0.94
C VAL A 42 0.78 -2.16 -2.16
N LYS A 43 1.65 -3.15 -2.37
CA LYS A 43 1.50 -4.17 -3.42
C LYS A 43 0.21 -4.97 -3.30
N SER A 44 -0.36 -5.09 -2.09
CA SER A 44 -1.68 -5.70 -1.88
C SER A 44 -2.83 -5.02 -2.65
N PHE A 45 -2.61 -3.78 -3.11
CA PHE A 45 -3.58 -2.99 -3.86
C PHE A 45 -3.51 -3.20 -5.38
N PHE A 46 -2.42 -3.77 -5.89
CA PHE A 46 -2.19 -3.90 -7.32
C PHE A 46 -2.62 -5.27 -7.84
N SER A 47 -3.22 -5.27 -9.04
CA SER A 47 -3.57 -6.49 -9.77
C SER A 47 -2.31 -7.08 -10.43
N PRO A 48 -2.19 -8.41 -10.56
CA PRO A 48 -1.15 -9.05 -11.37
C PRO A 48 -1.09 -8.54 -12.82
N TYR A 49 -2.21 -8.02 -13.34
CA TYR A 49 -2.26 -7.38 -14.66
C TYR A 49 -1.37 -6.12 -14.71
N LEU A 50 -1.39 -5.29 -13.67
CA LEU A 50 -0.58 -4.08 -13.63
C LEU A 50 0.91 -4.36 -13.56
N GLU A 51 1.27 -5.38 -12.78
CA GLU A 51 2.66 -5.81 -12.66
C GLU A 51 3.19 -6.34 -13.98
N ARG A 52 2.31 -6.91 -14.83
CA ARG A 52 2.68 -7.38 -16.16
C ARG A 52 2.90 -6.21 -17.14
N GLU A 53 2.01 -5.22 -17.12
CA GLU A 53 2.10 -4.05 -17.99
C GLU A 53 3.25 -3.10 -17.58
N ASN A 54 3.59 -3.07 -16.29
CA ASN A 54 4.69 -2.27 -15.77
C ASN A 54 5.59 -3.09 -14.82
N PRO A 55 6.49 -3.93 -15.37
CA PRO A 55 7.32 -4.84 -14.57
C PRO A 55 8.37 -4.12 -13.72
N SER A 56 8.80 -2.91 -14.09
CA SER A 56 9.75 -2.11 -13.30
C SER A 56 9.10 -1.31 -12.18
N PHE A 57 7.76 -1.28 -12.10
CA PHE A 57 7.01 -0.42 -11.17
C PHE A 57 7.47 -0.55 -9.73
N TRP A 58 7.64 -1.79 -9.24
CA TRP A 58 8.02 -2.04 -7.85
C TRP A 58 9.49 -1.76 -7.57
N GLU A 59 10.37 -1.97 -8.54
CA GLU A 59 11.78 -1.62 -8.42
C GLU A 59 11.96 -0.10 -8.35
N GLU A 60 11.22 0.64 -9.18
CA GLU A 60 11.19 2.10 -9.15
C GLU A 60 10.56 2.63 -7.87
N TYR A 61 9.43 2.06 -7.43
CA TYR A 61 8.79 2.41 -6.17
C TYR A 61 9.75 2.23 -5.00
N ALA A 62 10.43 1.08 -4.96
CA ALA A 62 11.40 0.77 -3.93
C ALA A 62 12.57 1.76 -3.94
N LYS A 63 13.08 2.10 -5.13
CA LYS A 63 14.16 3.07 -5.30
C LYS A 63 13.76 4.48 -4.88
N ASP A 64 12.61 4.97 -5.35
CA ASP A 64 12.14 6.34 -5.10
C ASP A 64 11.82 6.57 -3.61
N TYR A 65 11.30 5.56 -2.92
CA TYR A 65 11.06 5.61 -1.48
C TYR A 65 12.23 5.11 -0.64
N GLY A 66 13.34 4.65 -1.23
CA GLY A 66 14.50 4.16 -0.48
C GLY A 66 14.22 2.93 0.40
N ILE A 67 13.35 2.03 -0.07
CA ILE A 67 13.00 0.77 0.62
C ILE A 67 13.55 -0.45 -0.15
N SER A 68 13.56 -1.61 0.48
CA SER A 68 13.93 -2.86 -0.20
C SER A 68 12.87 -3.26 -1.23
N ALA A 69 13.29 -3.71 -2.41
CA ALA A 69 12.40 -4.31 -3.42
C ALA A 69 12.06 -5.78 -3.10
N GLN A 70 12.75 -6.40 -2.12
CA GLN A 70 12.52 -7.78 -1.74
C GLN A 70 11.34 -7.90 -0.77
N ILE A 71 10.31 -8.64 -1.17
CA ILE A 71 9.16 -8.94 -0.30
C ILE A 71 9.57 -9.95 0.77
N THR A 72 9.45 -9.55 2.03
CA THR A 72 9.71 -10.39 3.20
C THR A 72 8.45 -11.14 3.65
N SER A 73 8.60 -12.09 4.58
CA SER A 73 7.45 -12.72 5.24
C SER A 73 6.63 -11.72 6.07
N GLU A 74 7.27 -10.71 6.65
CA GLU A 74 6.57 -9.65 7.40
C GLU A 74 5.70 -8.80 6.47
N ASP A 75 6.20 -8.47 5.27
CA ASP A 75 5.42 -7.74 4.28
C ASP A 75 4.14 -8.48 3.92
N LYS A 76 4.22 -9.80 3.70
CA LYS A 76 3.04 -10.64 3.41
C LYS A 76 2.04 -10.63 4.57
N ILE A 77 2.52 -10.68 5.82
CA ILE A 77 1.66 -10.59 7.00
C ILE A 77 1.01 -9.21 7.07
N ARG A 78 1.77 -8.14 6.82
CA ARG A 78 1.29 -6.75 6.83
C ARG A 78 0.25 -6.52 5.74
N MET A 79 0.44 -7.06 4.53
CA MET A 79 -0.54 -7.06 3.43
C MET A 79 -1.85 -7.71 3.85
N ASN A 80 -1.80 -8.90 4.45
CA ASN A 80 -3.01 -9.58 4.94
C ASN A 80 -3.72 -8.80 6.05
N ARG A 81 -2.95 -8.16 6.94
CA ARG A 81 -3.51 -7.28 7.99
C ARG A 81 -4.19 -6.06 7.38
N LEU A 82 -3.57 -5.43 6.39
CA LEU A 82 -4.12 -4.28 5.67
C LEU A 82 -5.43 -4.62 4.98
N TYR A 83 -5.45 -5.75 4.27
CA TYR A 83 -6.66 -6.28 3.64
C TYR A 83 -7.82 -6.40 4.64
N ARG A 84 -7.59 -7.08 5.77
CA ARG A 84 -8.61 -7.26 6.83
C ARG A 84 -9.01 -5.95 7.50
N ALA A 85 -8.08 -4.99 7.62
CA ALA A 85 -8.38 -3.70 8.23
C ALA A 85 -9.31 -2.87 7.34
N LEU A 86 -9.08 -2.88 6.02
CA LEU A 86 -9.92 -2.19 5.05
C LEU A 86 -11.28 -2.85 4.84
N GLU A 87 -11.39 -4.18 4.97
CA GLU A 87 -12.69 -4.87 5.01
C GLU A 87 -13.54 -4.43 6.21
N LYS A 88 -12.91 -4.19 7.36
CA LYS A 88 -13.59 -3.75 8.59
C LYS A 88 -13.91 -2.26 8.61
N ASN A 89 -13.02 -1.43 8.06
CA ASN A 89 -13.19 0.00 7.97
C ASN A 89 -12.68 0.49 6.61
N SER A 90 -13.61 0.77 5.69
CA SER A 90 -13.28 1.24 4.34
C SER A 90 -12.73 2.66 4.30
N ASN A 91 -12.90 3.44 5.38
CA ASN A 91 -12.43 4.82 5.49
C ASN A 91 -11.17 4.92 6.34
N LEU A 92 -10.52 3.79 6.63
CA LEU A 92 -9.24 3.75 7.33
C LEU A 92 -8.22 4.62 6.58
N THR A 93 -7.47 5.43 7.29
CA THR A 93 -6.36 6.21 6.74
C THR A 93 -5.04 5.46 6.90
N VAL A 94 -4.02 5.87 6.15
CA VAL A 94 -2.68 5.28 6.29
C VAL A 94 -2.11 5.52 7.69
N ALA A 95 -2.26 6.73 8.22
CA ALA A 95 -1.85 7.08 9.58
C ALA A 95 -2.44 6.12 10.63
N GLU A 96 -3.74 5.86 10.57
CA GLU A 96 -4.43 4.96 11.48
C GLU A 96 -3.92 3.53 11.34
N PHE A 97 -3.77 3.05 10.10
CA PHE A 97 -3.23 1.71 9.86
C PHE A 97 -1.82 1.56 10.44
N LEU A 98 -0.91 2.49 10.16
CA LEU A 98 0.47 2.45 10.67
C LEU A 98 0.52 2.51 12.20
N LYS A 99 -0.35 3.31 12.83
CA LYS A 99 -0.50 3.33 14.30
C LYS A 99 -0.86 1.96 14.87
N THR A 100 -1.76 1.22 14.22
CA THR A 100 -2.10 -0.14 14.65
C THR A 100 -0.95 -1.14 14.52
N GLN A 101 -0.06 -0.95 13.55
CA GLN A 101 1.13 -1.82 13.40
C GLN A 101 2.14 -1.56 14.52
N ARG A 102 2.39 -0.28 14.86
CA ARG A 102 3.31 0.11 15.93
C ARG A 102 2.86 -0.39 17.31
N LEU A 103 1.57 -0.27 17.62
CA LEU A 103 1.00 -0.76 18.88
C LEU A 103 1.04 -2.29 19.01
N LYS A 104 1.02 -3.03 17.89
CA LYS A 104 1.18 -4.49 17.91
C LYS A 104 2.63 -4.90 18.20
N ALA A 105 3.59 -4.25 17.56
CA ALA A 105 5.01 -4.52 17.80
C ALA A 105 5.40 -4.33 19.28
N GLN A 106 4.77 -3.39 19.99
CA GLN A 106 4.98 -3.14 21.41
C GLN A 106 4.34 -4.17 22.36
N ARG A 107 3.40 -4.99 21.89
CA ARG A 107 2.72 -6.03 22.70
C ARG A 107 3.35 -7.41 22.55
N GLU A 108 4.26 -7.57 21.59
CA GLU A 108 4.99 -8.80 21.30
C GLU A 108 6.42 -8.79 21.92
N ILE A 109 6.74 -7.76 22.74
CA ILE A 109 7.96 -7.59 23.54
C ILE A 109 7.57 -7.66 25.02
#